data_AF-A0AAP0EPU2-F1
#
_entry.id   AF-A0AAP0EPU2-F1
#
_cell.length_a   1.000
_cell.length_b   1.000
_cell.length_c   1.000
_cell.angle_alpha   90.00
_cell.angle_beta   90.00
_cell.angle_gamma   90.00
#
_symmetry.space_group_name_H-M   'P 1'
#
loop_
_entity.id
_entity.type
_entity.pdbx_description
1 polymer ?
#
loop_
_entity_poly.entity_id
_entity_poly.type
_entity_poly.pdbx_seq_one_letter_code
_entity_poly.pdbx_strand_id
1 'polypeptide(L)' 'MSSPRPDVCRSIDWIGATKVVALGLVASAEAKALADHVPLSPQTLVVWLDFAVNPKALVWRPTSDINS' A
#
# COMPACT_ATOMS: atom_id res chain seq x y z
N MET A 1 -21.14 -18.63 -7.35
CA MET A 1 -20.30 -17.58 -7.97
C MET A 1 -19.19 -17.27 -6.97
N SER A 2 -17.93 -17.61 -7.27
CA SER A 2 -16.81 -17.21 -6.41
C SER A 2 -16.62 -15.71 -6.54
N SER A 3 -16.67 -14.97 -5.42
CA SER A 3 -16.29 -13.55 -5.43
C SER A 3 -14.92 -13.39 -6.10
N PRO A 4 -14.71 -12.37 -6.94
CA PRO A 4 -13.38 -12.09 -7.48
C PRO A 4 -12.43 -11.91 -6.29
N ARG A 5 -11.29 -12.60 -6.32
CA ARG A 5 -10.26 -12.40 -5.30
C ARG A 5 -9.84 -10.93 -5.42
N PRO A 6 -9.79 -10.16 -4.33
CA PRO A 6 -9.37 -8.77 -4.40
C PRO A 6 -7.91 -8.71 -4.90
N ASP A 7 -7.58 -7.70 -5.71
CA ASP A 7 -6.25 -7.57 -6.32
C ASP A 7 -5.19 -7.34 -5.23
N VAL A 8 -4.37 -8.36 -4.97
CA VAL A 8 -3.34 -8.33 -3.92
C VAL A 8 -2.08 -7.60 -4.42
N CYS A 9 -1.68 -6.56 -3.71
CA CYS A 9 -0.44 -5.82 -3.91
C CYS A 9 0.65 -6.25 -2.90
N ARG A 10 1.91 -6.13 -3.30
CA ARG A 10 3.10 -6.43 -2.48
C ARG A 10 4.00 -5.20 -2.39
N SER A 11 4.23 -4.71 -1.18
CA SER A 11 5.22 -3.66 -0.92
C SER A 11 6.59 -4.28 -0.71
N ILE A 12 7.61 -3.72 -1.34
CA ILE A 12 8.99 -4.22 -1.30
C ILE A 12 9.90 -3.22 -0.59
N ASP A 13 10.87 -3.76 0.14
CA ASP A 13 11.96 -2.94 0.71
C ASP A 13 12.81 -2.33 -0.42
N TRP A 14 12.76 -1.00 -0.51
CA TRP A 14 13.52 -0.22 -1.47
C TRP A 14 15.03 -0.21 -1.18
N ILE A 15 15.44 -0.35 0.08
CA ILE A 15 16.81 -0.05 0.52
C ILE A 15 17.79 -1.21 0.29
N GLY A 16 17.35 -2.42 -0.06
CA GLY A 16 18.30 -3.38 -0.63
C GLY A 16 18.00 -4.87 -0.53
N ALA A 17 16.85 -5.29 -0.04
CA ALA A 17 16.57 -6.73 0.07
C ALA A 17 15.56 -7.25 -0.97
N THR A 18 14.85 -6.36 -1.68
CA THR A 18 13.66 -6.68 -2.50
C THR A 18 12.66 -7.63 -1.81
N LYS A 19 12.74 -7.68 -0.47
CA LYS A 19 11.88 -8.51 0.38
C LYS A 19 10.53 -7.85 0.45
N VAL A 20 9.49 -8.67 0.42
CA VAL A 20 8.13 -8.21 0.70
C VAL A 20 8.07 -7.78 2.16
N VAL A 21 7.71 -6.52 2.39
CA VAL A 21 7.57 -5.93 3.74
C VAL A 21 6.13 -5.76 4.16
N ALA A 22 5.20 -5.71 3.20
CA ALA A 22 3.77 -5.68 3.47
C ALA A 22 2.96 -6.27 2.31
N LEU A 23 1.80 -6.80 2.64
CA LEU A 23 0.76 -7.22 1.71
C LEU A 23 -0.44 -6.27 1.84
N GLY A 24 -1.14 -6.08 0.74
CA GLY A 24 -2.26 -5.16 0.69
C GLY A 24 -3.20 -5.40 -0.47
N LEU A 25 -4.21 -4.56 -0.57
CA LEU A 25 -5.21 -4.58 -1.64
C LEU A 25 -5.22 -3.24 -2.38
N VAL A 26 -5.53 -3.28 -3.67
CA VAL A 26 -5.76 -2.05 -4.44
C VAL A 26 -7.06 -1.39 -3.94
N ALA A 27 -6.91 -0.19 -3.39
CA ALA A 27 -8.01 0.65 -2.93
C ALA A 27 -8.74 1.33 -4.10
N SER A 28 -7.95 1.87 -5.02
CA SER A 28 -8.43 2.68 -6.13
C SER A 28 -7.36 2.82 -7.20
N ALA A 29 -7.80 2.85 -8.46
CA ALA A 29 -7.00 3.19 -9.63
C ALA A 29 -7.41 4.54 -10.24
N GLU A 30 -8.28 5.29 -9.58
CA GLU A 30 -8.78 6.57 -10.08
C GLU A 30 -7.71 7.65 -9.93
N ALA A 31 -7.47 8.43 -11.00
CA ALA A 31 -6.47 9.51 -11.01
C ALA A 31 -6.71 10.60 -9.95
N LYS A 32 -7.95 10.73 -9.47
CA LYS A 32 -8.37 11.68 -8.43
C LYS A 32 -8.41 11.08 -7.02
N ALA A 33 -8.06 9.81 -6.88
CA ALA A 33 -8.04 9.16 -5.57
C ALA A 33 -7.01 9.84 -4.66
N LEU A 34 -7.40 10.00 -3.40
CA LEU A 34 -6.53 10.59 -2.38
C LEU A 34 -6.00 9.47 -1.50
N ALA A 35 -4.70 9.49 -1.22
CA ALA A 35 -4.10 8.69 -0.15
C ALA A 35 -3.88 9.61 1.04
N ASP A 36 -4.60 9.37 2.14
CA ASP A 36 -4.57 10.22 3.35
C ASP A 36 -4.75 11.72 3.01
N HIS A 37 -5.81 12.03 2.24
CA HIS A 37 -6.14 13.37 1.72
C HIS A 37 -5.12 14.00 0.75
N VAL A 38 -4.03 13.30 0.42
CA VAL A 38 -3.01 13.77 -0.52
C VAL A 38 -3.33 13.25 -1.93
N PRO A 39 -3.44 14.13 -2.94
CA PRO A 39 -3.59 13.71 -4.33
C PRO A 39 -2.30 13.05 -4.83
N LEU A 40 -2.45 11.91 -5.50
CA LEU A 40 -1.35 11.23 -6.16
C LEU A 40 -1.29 11.58 -7.65
N SER A 41 -0.22 11.17 -8.32
CA SER A 41 -0.09 11.32 -9.77
C SER A 41 -1.16 10.48 -10.49
N PRO A 42 -1.66 10.91 -11.66
CA PRO A 42 -2.67 10.17 -12.44
C PRO A 42 -2.32 8.72 -12.80
N GLN A 43 -1.05 8.33 -12.69
CA GLN A 43 -0.56 6.97 -13.00
C GLN A 43 -0.29 6.14 -11.74
N THR A 44 -0.76 6.58 -10.58
CA THR A 44 -0.52 5.92 -9.29
C THR A 44 -1.78 5.22 -8.79
N LEU A 45 -1.59 4.07 -8.14
CA LEU A 45 -2.64 3.34 -7.44
C LEU A 45 -2.64 3.71 -5.96
N VAL A 46 -3.84 3.79 -5.36
CA VAL A 46 -3.98 3.81 -3.90
C VAL A 46 -4.12 2.36 -3.44
N VAL A 47 -3.39 1.98 -2.40
CA VAL A 47 -3.44 0.63 -1.82
C VAL A 47 -3.67 0.71 -0.31
N TRP A 48 -4.43 -0.24 0.22
CA TRP A 48 -4.51 -0.50 1.67
C TRP A 48 -3.49 -1.57 2.01
N LEU A 49 -2.77 -1.41 3.12
CA LEU A 49 -1.89 -2.45 3.63
C LEU A 49 -2.64 -3.24 4.70
N ASP A 50 -2.95 -4.49 4.42
CA ASP A 50 -3.70 -5.38 5.33
C ASP A 50 -2.77 -6.09 6.31
N PHE A 51 -1.50 -6.32 5.94
CA PHE A 51 -0.57 -7.09 6.74
C PHE A 51 0.88 -6.62 6.58
N ALA A 52 1.54 -6.30 7.70
CA ALA A 52 2.97 -6.02 7.73
C ALA A 52 3.77 -7.32 7.91
N VAL A 53 4.53 -7.71 6.88
CA VAL A 53 5.46 -8.85 6.93
C VAL A 53 6.70 -8.50 7.75
N ASN A 54 7.15 -7.26 7.64
CA ASN A 54 8.22 -6.71 8.48
C ASN A 54 7.74 -5.40 9.12
N PRO A 55 7.24 -5.43 10.36
CA PRO A 55 6.72 -4.23 11.04
C PRO A 55 7.80 -3.20 11.38
N LYS A 56 9.08 -3.55 11.25
CA LYS A 56 10.21 -2.61 11.45
C LYS A 56 10.62 -1.90 10.16
N ALA A 57 9.98 -2.21 9.03
CA ALA A 57 10.24 -1.52 7.78
C ALA A 57 9.85 -0.05 7.91
N LEU A 58 10.74 0.85 7.49
CA LEU A 58 10.47 2.29 7.50
C LEU A 58 9.47 2.63 6.39
N VAL A 59 8.46 3.43 6.74
CA VAL A 59 7.47 3.92 5.77
C VAL A 59 7.95 5.24 5.20
N TRP A 60 7.94 5.36 3.87
CA TRP A 60 8.39 6.56 3.16
C TRP A 60 7.54 7.81 3.47
N ARG A 61 6.27 7.61 3.86
CA ARG A 61 5.34 8.61 4.38
C ARG A 61 4.43 7.99 5.45
N PRO A 62 4.67 8.26 6.74
CA PRO A 62 3.76 7.81 7.80
C PRO A 62 2.38 8.45 7.60
N THR A 63 1.32 7.64 7.65
CA THR A 63 -0.05 8.16 7.80
C THR A 63 -0.38 8.26 9.27
N SER A 64 -1.37 9.10 9.61
CA SER A 64 -1.77 9.35 11.00
C SER A 64 -2.22 8.08 11.75
N ASP A 65 -2.65 7.04 11.02
CA ASP A 65 -3.13 5.78 11.58
C ASP A 65 -2.03 4.75 11.92
N ILE A 66 -0.76 5.01 11.57
CA ILE A 66 0.36 4.14 11.99
C ILE A 66 0.73 4.51 13.43
N ASN A 67 -0.12 4.14 14.38
CA ASN A 67 0.24 4.18 15.79
C ASN A 67 1.18 3.01 16.08
N SER A 68 2.42 3.34 16.51
CA SER A 68 3.47 2.37 16.89
C SER A 68 3.07 1.51 18.09
#